data_AF-A0A6P0IZ53-F1
#
_entry.id   AF-A0A6P0IZ53-F1
#
_cell.length_a   1.000
_cell.length_b   1.000
_cell.length_c   1.000
_cell.angle_alpha   90.00
_cell.angle_beta   90.00
_cell.angle_gamma   90.00
#
_symmetry.space_group_name_H-M   'P 1'
#
loop_
_entity.id
_entity.type
_entity.pdbx_description
1 polymer ?
#
loop_
_entity_poly.entity_id
_entity_poly.type
_entity_poly.pdbx_seq_one_letter_code
_entity_poly.pdbx_strand_id
1 'polypeptide(L)'
;MCDRIEEQGIQPIIFISPTVGYDEPTAIELYKRRNKSIVFAFNNPETFPTLYQVDSRWDFVHLNDRGAREFTRSMAEQFAKYLETKKSGIYPL
;
A
#
# COMPACT_ATOMS: atom_id res chain seq x y z
N MET A 1 -14.76 -8.20 4.60
CA MET A 1 -14.90 -7.07 3.65
C MET A 1 -14.44 -7.48 2.26
N CYS A 2 -13.18 -7.88 2.07
CA CYS A 2 -12.67 -8.28 0.75
C CYS A 2 -13.49 -9.40 0.08
N ASP A 3 -13.90 -10.45 0.81
CA ASP A 3 -14.73 -11.52 0.20
C ASP A 3 -16.01 -10.97 -0.44
N ARG A 4 -16.69 -10.05 0.25
CA ARG A 4 -17.92 -9.42 -0.25
C ARG A 4 -17.68 -8.53 -1.48
N ILE A 5 -16.46 -7.99 -1.61
CA ILE A 5 -16.06 -7.18 -2.78
C ILE A 5 -15.72 -8.13 -3.95
N GLU A 6 -15.00 -9.22 -3.65
CA GLU A 6 -14.63 -10.26 -4.62
C GLU A 6 -15.86 -11.01 -5.17
N GLU A 7 -16.87 -11.26 -4.35
CA GLU A 7 -18.18 -11.81 -4.75
C GLU A 7 -18.91 -10.95 -5.79
N GLN A 8 -18.59 -9.65 -5.87
CA GLN A 8 -19.12 -8.73 -6.88
C GLN A 8 -18.24 -8.68 -8.15
N GLY A 9 -17.24 -9.56 -8.26
CA GLY A 9 -16.29 -9.56 -9.38
C GLY A 9 -15.25 -8.44 -9.32
N ILE A 10 -15.11 -7.75 -8.19
CA ILE A 10 -14.15 -6.67 -7.99
C ILE A 10 -12.89 -7.25 -7.34
N GLN A 11 -11.72 -6.96 -7.90
CA GLN A 11 -10.43 -7.35 -7.33
C GLN A 11 -9.92 -6.22 -6.42
N PRO A 12 -9.97 -6.35 -5.08
CA PRO A 12 -9.45 -5.33 -4.20
C PRO A 12 -7.93 -5.28 -4.24
N ILE A 13 -7.39 -4.07 -4.25
CA ILE A 13 -5.99 -3.80 -3.91
C ILE A 13 -5.99 -3.10 -2.57
N ILE A 14 -5.26 -3.69 -1.63
CA ILE A 14 -5.13 -3.16 -0.28
C ILE A 14 -3.82 -2.39 -0.21
N PHE A 15 -3.79 -1.26 0.48
CA PHE A 15 -2.54 -0.59 0.79
C PHE A 15 -2.38 -0.43 2.30
N ILE A 16 -1.13 -0.40 2.74
CA ILE A 16 -0.76 -0.10 4.13
C ILE A 16 -0.15 1.29 4.13
N SER A 17 -0.75 2.22 4.87
CA SER A 17 -0.31 3.61 4.95
C SER A 17 1.06 3.74 5.63
N PRO A 18 1.85 4.76 5.28
CA PRO A 18 3.06 5.11 6.02
C PRO A 18 2.65 5.76 7.35
N THR A 19 2.70 5.03 8.46
CA THR A 19 2.46 5.55 9.81
C THR A 19 3.74 5.47 10.64
N VAL A 20 3.88 6.36 11.63
CA VAL A 20 5.01 6.42 12.56
C VAL A 20 4.53 6.02 13.94
N GLY A 21 5.29 5.19 14.64
CA GLY A 21 5.00 4.81 16.04
C GLY A 21 3.78 3.91 16.23
N TYR A 22 3.23 3.38 15.14
CA TYR A 22 2.21 2.32 15.16
C TYR A 22 2.80 1.05 14.57
N ASP A 23 3.20 0.12 15.44
CA ASP A 23 3.24 -1.29 15.07
C ASP A 23 1.79 -1.76 15.05
N GLU A 24 1.18 -1.78 13.87
CA GLU A 24 -0.12 -2.42 13.63
C GLU A 24 0.15 -3.82 13.03
N PRO A 25 0.50 -4.83 13.85
CA PRO A 25 0.67 -6.19 13.36
C PRO A 25 -0.65 -6.72 12.80
N THR A 26 -1.79 -6.31 13.36
CA THR A 26 -3.10 -6.90 13.08
C THR A 26 -3.53 -6.76 11.61
N ALA A 27 -3.57 -5.56 11.04
CA ALA A 27 -4.03 -5.40 9.66
C ALA A 27 -3.07 -6.07 8.66
N ILE A 28 -1.77 -5.84 8.81
CA ILE A 28 -0.73 -6.36 7.90
C ILE A 28 -0.67 -7.88 7.93
N GLU A 29 -0.75 -8.47 9.13
CA GLU A 29 -0.63 -9.90 9.31
C GLU A 29 -1.92 -10.64 8.89
N LEU A 30 -3.10 -10.03 9.10
CA LEU A 30 -4.37 -10.53 8.55
C LEU A 30 -4.37 -10.55 7.02
N TYR A 31 -3.78 -9.54 6.37
CA TYR A 31 -3.69 -9.50 4.91
C TYR A 31 -2.57 -10.39 4.36
N LYS A 32 -1.41 -10.49 5.03
CA LYS A 32 -0.35 -11.45 4.65
C LYS A 32 -0.80 -12.90 4.74
N ARG A 33 -1.68 -13.24 5.70
CA ARG A 33 -2.29 -14.57 5.81
C ARG A 33 -3.26 -14.88 4.66
N ARG A 34 -3.81 -13.86 3.99
CA ARG A 34 -4.55 -14.04 2.73
C ARG A 34 -3.58 -14.14 1.57
N ASN A 35 -3.26 -15.37 1.20
CA ASN A 35 -2.40 -15.74 0.06
C ASN A 35 -2.92 -15.26 -1.33
N LYS A 36 -3.99 -14.47 -1.39
CA LYS A 36 -4.66 -14.02 -2.63
C LYS A 36 -4.78 -12.50 -2.76
N SER A 37 -4.52 -11.74 -1.70
CA SER A 37 -4.73 -10.28 -1.74
C SER A 37 -3.49 -9.57 -2.27
N ILE A 38 -3.68 -8.62 -3.18
CA ILE A 38 -2.61 -7.74 -3.64
C ILE A 38 -2.45 -6.62 -2.60
N VAL A 39 -1.24 -6.48 -2.07
CA VAL A 39 -0.94 -5.51 -1.00
C VAL A 39 0.17 -4.57 -1.45
N PHE A 40 -0.10 -3.27 -1.43
CA PHE A 40 0.91 -2.21 -1.59
C PHE A 40 1.31 -1.68 -0.21
N ALA A 41 2.46 -2.13 0.28
CA ALA A 41 2.94 -1.80 1.62
C ALA A 41 3.82 -0.54 1.60
N PHE A 42 3.29 0.60 2.05
CA PHE A 42 4.06 1.85 2.18
C PHE A 42 4.63 2.06 3.59
N ASN A 43 4.45 1.08 4.47
CA ASN A 43 4.85 1.17 5.87
C ASN A 43 6.33 0.82 6.14
N ASN A 44 7.15 0.69 5.09
CA ASN A 44 8.59 0.48 5.21
C ASN A 44 9.36 1.79 4.97
N PRO A 45 9.93 2.42 6.02
CA PRO A 45 10.68 3.67 5.88
C PRO A 45 11.97 3.53 5.08
N GLU A 46 12.58 2.35 5.01
CA GLU A 46 13.77 2.12 4.17
C GLU A 46 13.42 2.14 2.68
N THR A 47 12.21 1.68 2.33
CA THR A 47 11.73 1.67 0.93
C THR A 47 11.12 3.01 0.52
N PHE A 48 10.44 3.71 1.45
CA PHE A 48 9.75 4.98 1.18
C PHE A 48 10.21 6.13 2.11
N PRO A 49 11.51 6.45 2.19
CA PRO A 49 12.05 7.36 3.19
C PRO A 49 11.43 8.77 3.16
N THR A 50 11.03 9.24 1.98
CA THR A 50 10.39 10.56 1.79
C THR A 50 9.03 10.68 2.49
N LEU A 51 8.30 9.57 2.66
CA LEU A 51 7.01 9.53 3.37
C LEU A 51 7.15 9.58 4.90
N TYR A 52 8.38 9.45 5.40
CA TYR A 52 8.71 9.45 6.82
C TYR A 52 9.43 10.72 7.27
N GLN A 53 9.68 11.66 6.35
CA GLN A 53 10.23 12.97 6.69
C GLN A 53 9.19 13.80 7.46
N VAL A 54 9.66 14.56 8.45
CA VAL A 54 8.81 15.41 9.30
C VAL A 54 8.05 16.46 8.46
N ASP A 55 8.69 16.97 7.42
CA ASP A 55 8.12 17.97 6.50
C ASP A 55 7.09 17.40 5.50
N SER A 56 6.88 16.08 5.48
CA SER A 56 5.86 15.39 4.69
C SER A 56 4.59 15.08 5.51
N ARG A 57 4.49 15.54 6.76
CA ARG A 57 3.46 15.11 7.73
C ARG A 57 2.74 16.23 8.43
N TRP A 58 1.49 15.96 8.81
CA TRP A 58 0.78 16.75 9.83
C TRP A 58 0.97 16.16 11.22
N ASP A 59 0.96 14.83 11.31
CA ASP A 59 1.15 14.08 12.54
C ASP A 59 1.74 12.68 12.25
N PHE A 60 1.76 11.81 13.26
CA PHE A 60 2.31 10.47 13.16
C PHE A 60 1.54 9.53 12.21
N VAL A 61 0.29 9.83 11.90
CA VAL A 61 -0.61 8.98 11.11
C VAL A 61 -0.91 9.61 9.73
N HIS A 62 -0.94 10.93 9.63
CA HIS A 62 -1.40 11.66 8.44
C HIS A 62 -0.27 12.40 7.73
N LEU A 63 -0.22 12.21 6.41
CA LEU A 63 0.62 12.98 5.50
C LEU A 63 0.04 14.38 5.29
N ASN A 64 0.91 15.36 5.05
CA ASN A 64 0.50 16.67 4.56
C ASN A 64 0.42 16.69 3.01
N ASP A 65 0.17 17.86 2.41
CA ASP A 65 0.06 17.98 0.95
C ASP A 65 1.30 17.47 0.21
N ARG A 66 2.51 17.81 0.70
CA ARG A 66 3.77 17.31 0.12
C ARG A 66 3.85 15.78 0.23
N GLY A 67 3.60 15.24 1.42
CA GLY A 67 3.62 13.79 1.63
C GLY A 67 2.58 13.06 0.78
N ALA A 68 1.38 13.63 0.63
CA ALA A 68 0.30 13.06 -0.17
C ALA A 68 0.65 13.02 -1.67
N ARG A 69 1.36 14.03 -2.20
CA ARG A 69 1.86 14.02 -3.58
C ARG A 69 2.88 12.91 -3.80
N GLU A 70 3.84 12.77 -2.90
CA GLU A 70 4.84 11.69 -2.96
C GLU A 70 4.20 10.30 -2.83
N PHE A 71 3.22 10.16 -1.94
CA PHE A 71 2.47 8.92 -1.76
C PHE A 71 1.69 8.57 -3.03
N THR A 72 0.99 9.54 -3.63
CA THR A 72 0.21 9.35 -4.86
C THR A 72 1.12 8.91 -6.01
N ARG A 73 2.29 9.54 -6.17
CA ARG A 73 3.29 9.14 -7.17
C ARG A 73 3.73 7.67 -6.96
N SER A 74 4.11 7.33 -5.73
CA SER A 74 4.55 5.97 -5.37
C SER A 74 3.45 4.92 -5.57
N MET A 75 2.20 5.28 -5.27
CA MET A 75 1.03 4.42 -5.51
C MET A 75 0.77 4.19 -6.98
N ALA A 76 0.82 5.25 -7.80
CA ALA A 76 0.66 5.14 -9.24
C ALA A 76 1.76 4.25 -9.87
N GLU A 77 3.01 4.36 -9.39
CA GLU A 77 4.13 3.51 -9.84
C GLU A 77 3.89 2.03 -9.51
N GLN A 78 3.50 1.70 -8.27
CA GLN A 78 3.17 0.32 -7.88
C GLN A 78 1.98 -0.24 -8.67
N PHE A 79 0.95 0.58 -8.89
CA PHE A 79 -0.23 0.17 -9.64
C PHE A 79 0.08 -0.06 -11.11
N ALA A 80 0.88 0.82 -11.74
CA ALA A 80 1.32 0.64 -13.12
C ALA A 80 2.13 -0.66 -13.27
N LYS A 81 3.07 -0.93 -12.36
CA LYS A 81 3.83 -2.19 -12.36
C LYS A 81 2.91 -3.40 -12.24
N TYR A 82 1.92 -3.35 -11.34
CA TYR A 82 0.92 -4.41 -11.20
C TYR A 82 0.14 -4.66 -12.50
N LEU A 83 -0.30 -3.60 -13.19
CA LEU A 83 -1.02 -3.74 -14.46
C LEU A 83 -0.15 -4.38 -15.54
N GLU A 84 1.13 -4.00 -15.64
CA GLU A 84 2.07 -4.60 -16.59
C GLU A 84 2.28 -6.09 -16.30
N THR A 85 2.52 -6.45 -15.03
CA THR A 85 2.60 -7.84 -14.58
C THR A 85 1.35 -8.65 -14.95
N LYS A 86 0.15 -8.09 -14.73
CA LYS A 86 -1.12 -8.74 -15.07
C LYS A 86 -1.28 -8.93 -16.58
N LYS A 87 -0.86 -7.96 -17.41
CA LYS A 87 -0.91 -8.06 -18.87
C LYS A 87 0.08 -9.11 -19.40
N SER A 88 1.28 -9.18 -18.84
CA SER A 88 2.31 -10.13 -19.27
C SER A 88 2.05 -11.57 -18.82
N GLY A 89 1.13 -11.80 -17.88
CA GLY A 89 0.85 -13.13 -17.32
C GLY A 89 1.99 -13.70 -16.45
N ILE A 90 3.02 -12.90 -16.18
CA ILE A 90 4.17 -13.26 -15.35
C ILE A 90 3.81 -12.86 -13.91
N TYR A 91 3.42 -13.80 -13.07
CA TYR A 91 3.27 -13.52 -11.64
C TYR A 91 4.65 -13.51 -10.99
N PRO A 92 5.03 -12.48 -10.20
CA PRO A 92 6.25 -12.54 -9.43
C PRO A 92 6.11 -13.70 -8.43
N LEU A 93 7.11 -14.58 -8.44
CA LEU A 93 7.30 -15.69 -7.51
C LEU A 93 7.38 -15.20 -6.06
#